data_AF-A0A970FS66-F1
#
_entry.id   AF-A0A970FS66-F1
#
_cell.length_a   1.000
_cell.length_b   1.000
_cell.length_c   1.000
_cell.angle_alpha   90.00
_cell.angle_beta   90.00
_cell.angle_gamma   90.00
#
_symmetry.space_group_name_H-M   'P 1'
#
loop_
_entity.id
_entity.type
_entity.pdbx_description
1 polymer ?
#
loop_
_entity_poly.entity_id
_entity_poly.type
_entity_poly.pdbx_seq_one_letter_code
_entity_poly.pdbx_strand_id
1 'polypeptide(L)'
;MVKKNSAILYLYDARLCNPNGDPDEENRPRMDYERDINLVSDLRLKRYIRDYLLQKGHELYVQKIDGTPVTSENRIEALGNKDDIVSAAKKAFIDIRLFGATIAKKNDNHSITGPVQFNWGYSLNPVKLLESSITSHFASDAKNVQGAIGKDYRVQYSFIAFSGVISGKRAEETGLSKEDLDLLDEAMVKAIPLLATRSKIGQTPRLYMRFELKDSETVLKDLRNYLSIAKKEGIEDLRDIRNINEFSLEISDLVNYINTQTQNIDNVIYFHDEDLCITLNGEKKSIEDIFSGIRLTKL
;
A
#
# COMPACT_ATOMS: atom_id res chain seq x y z
N MET A 1 19.05 13.98 1.54
CA MET A 1 18.00 14.11 0.50
C MET A 1 18.11 12.94 -0.46
N VAL A 2 16.97 12.40 -0.86
CA VAL A 2 16.89 11.29 -1.82
C VAL A 2 17.11 11.83 -3.23
N LYS A 3 18.02 11.20 -3.98
CA LYS A 3 18.39 11.63 -5.34
C LYS A 3 18.26 10.53 -6.38
N LYS A 4 18.02 9.31 -5.94
CA LYS A 4 17.95 8.11 -6.78
C LYS A 4 16.49 7.69 -6.94
N ASN A 5 16.17 7.13 -8.10
CA ASN A 5 14.88 6.49 -8.29
C ASN A 5 14.80 5.20 -7.48
N SER A 6 13.59 4.78 -7.12
CA SER A 6 13.34 3.43 -6.62
C SER A 6 12.09 2.84 -7.25
N ALA A 7 12.06 1.52 -7.38
CA ALA A 7 10.85 0.77 -7.67
C ALA A 7 10.40 0.02 -6.41
N ILE A 8 9.09 -0.05 -6.17
CA ILE A 8 8.49 -0.74 -5.03
C ILE A 8 7.62 -1.88 -5.53
N LEU A 9 7.81 -3.04 -4.95
CA LEU A 9 6.87 -4.16 -5.00
C LEU A 9 6.41 -4.46 -3.57
N TYR A 10 5.09 -4.46 -3.36
CA TYR A 10 4.51 -4.71 -2.04
C TYR A 10 3.36 -5.70 -2.12
N LEU A 11 3.40 -6.74 -1.29
CA LEU A 11 2.41 -7.79 -1.24
C LEU A 11 1.90 -7.95 0.19
N TYR A 12 0.59 -8.09 0.33
CA TYR A 12 -0.07 -8.45 1.58
C TYR A 12 -1.27 -9.34 1.29
N ASP A 13 -1.63 -10.22 2.22
CA ASP A 13 -2.87 -11.00 2.12
C ASP A 13 -3.99 -10.36 2.92
N ALA A 14 -5.22 -10.69 2.57
CA ALA A 14 -6.46 -10.26 3.21
C ALA A 14 -7.38 -11.48 3.36
N ARG A 15 -7.65 -11.89 4.60
CA ARG A 15 -8.46 -13.06 4.93
C ARG A 15 -9.68 -12.69 5.74
N LEU A 16 -10.86 -13.09 5.26
CA LEU A 16 -12.16 -12.84 5.91
C LEU A 16 -12.34 -11.37 6.33
N CYS A 17 -11.95 -10.45 5.46
CA CYS A 17 -12.01 -9.02 5.72
C CYS A 17 -12.35 -8.24 4.46
N ASN A 18 -12.51 -6.94 4.57
CA ASN A 18 -12.74 -6.06 3.44
C ASN A 18 -11.50 -5.18 3.24
N PRO A 19 -10.59 -5.43 2.29
CA PRO A 19 -9.36 -4.64 2.19
C PRO A 19 -9.64 -3.18 1.75
N ASN A 20 -10.49 -2.99 0.74
CA ASN A 20 -10.94 -1.68 0.26
C ASN A 20 -12.42 -1.74 -0.10
N GLY A 21 -13.27 -1.10 0.71
CA GLY A 21 -14.70 -1.01 0.42
C GLY A 21 -14.96 0.06 -0.63
N ASP A 22 -15.98 -0.15 -1.45
CA ASP A 22 -16.47 0.82 -2.41
C ASP A 22 -17.64 1.62 -1.82
N PRO A 23 -17.49 2.92 -1.55
CA PRO A 23 -18.58 3.76 -1.06
C PRO A 23 -19.82 3.74 -1.98
N ASP A 24 -19.61 3.52 -3.28
CA ASP A 24 -20.69 3.53 -4.28
C ASP A 24 -21.42 2.17 -4.39
N GLU A 25 -20.85 1.08 -3.84
CA GLU A 25 -21.42 -0.27 -3.89
C GLU A 25 -21.68 -0.87 -2.50
N GLU A 26 -22.43 -0.17 -1.63
CA GLU A 26 -22.76 -0.65 -0.27
C GLU A 26 -21.52 -1.08 0.54
N ASN A 27 -20.37 -0.46 0.30
CA ASN A 27 -19.08 -0.80 0.91
C ASN A 27 -18.60 -2.24 0.62
N ARG A 28 -19.06 -2.88 -0.46
CA ARG A 28 -18.48 -4.13 -1.00
C ARG A 28 -16.99 -3.95 -1.29
N PRO A 29 -16.14 -5.00 -1.13
CA PRO A 29 -14.77 -4.93 -1.62
C PRO A 29 -14.76 -4.55 -3.10
N ARG A 30 -13.88 -3.63 -3.51
CA ARG A 30 -13.71 -3.29 -4.93
C ARG A 30 -13.24 -4.51 -5.73
N MET A 31 -13.83 -4.75 -6.88
CA MET A 31 -13.56 -5.93 -7.72
C MET A 31 -13.48 -5.57 -9.21
N ASP A 32 -12.63 -6.28 -9.95
CA ASP A 32 -12.87 -6.60 -11.36
C ASP A 32 -13.73 -7.88 -11.38
N TYR A 33 -15.03 -7.71 -11.59
CA TYR A 33 -15.99 -8.80 -11.57
C TYR A 33 -15.89 -9.74 -12.79
N GLU A 34 -15.24 -9.34 -13.88
CA GLU A 34 -15.06 -10.22 -15.04
C GLU A 34 -14.00 -11.30 -14.78
N ARG A 35 -13.01 -10.99 -13.93
CA ARG A 35 -11.87 -11.86 -13.63
C ARG A 35 -11.82 -12.35 -12.18
N ASP A 36 -12.80 -11.95 -11.36
CA ASP A 36 -12.83 -12.15 -9.91
C ASP A 36 -11.58 -11.61 -9.20
N ILE A 37 -11.00 -10.52 -9.69
CA ILE A 37 -9.79 -9.92 -9.12
C ILE A 37 -10.18 -8.84 -8.13
N ASN A 38 -9.67 -8.92 -6.90
CA ASN A 38 -9.89 -7.89 -5.90
C ASN A 38 -8.98 -6.69 -6.16
N LEU A 39 -9.56 -5.49 -6.13
CA LEU A 39 -8.87 -4.22 -6.37
C LEU A 39 -8.71 -3.43 -5.06
N VAL A 40 -7.60 -2.74 -4.91
CA VAL A 40 -7.33 -1.84 -3.79
C VAL A 40 -6.70 -0.57 -4.33
N SER A 41 -7.33 0.57 -4.07
CA SER A 41 -6.83 1.87 -4.52
C SER A 41 -5.49 2.22 -3.88
N ASP A 42 -4.65 2.96 -4.61
CA ASP A 42 -3.42 3.55 -4.07
C ASP A 42 -3.72 4.51 -2.90
N LEU A 43 -4.86 5.22 -2.95
CA LEU A 43 -5.34 6.08 -1.88
C LEU A 43 -5.56 5.32 -0.57
N ARG A 44 -6.06 4.07 -0.64
CA ARG A 44 -6.24 3.22 0.54
C ARG A 44 -4.89 2.86 1.17
N LEU A 45 -3.90 2.50 0.36
CA LEU A 45 -2.54 2.20 0.84
C LEU A 45 -1.89 3.45 1.45
N LYS A 46 -1.93 4.59 0.75
CA LYS A 46 -1.43 5.88 1.23
C LYS A 46 -2.09 6.30 2.56
N ARG A 47 -3.36 5.95 2.77
CA ARG A 47 -4.06 6.23 4.03
C ARG A 47 -3.49 5.42 5.20
N TYR A 48 -3.20 4.13 5.04
CA TYR A 48 -2.54 3.36 6.10
C TYR A 48 -1.19 3.99 6.48
N ILE A 49 -0.40 4.38 5.47
CA ILE A 49 0.90 5.02 5.70
C ILE A 49 0.72 6.34 6.47
N ARG A 50 -0.20 7.21 6.03
CA ARG A 50 -0.51 8.46 6.73
C ARG A 50 -0.93 8.21 8.17
N ASP A 51 -1.95 7.39 8.39
CA ASP A 51 -2.47 7.10 9.73
C ASP A 51 -1.37 6.54 10.66
N TYR A 52 -0.42 5.77 10.13
CA TYR A 52 0.75 5.27 10.87
C TYR A 52 1.76 6.38 11.22
N LEU A 53 2.10 7.25 10.26
CA LEU A 53 2.97 8.40 10.49
C LEU A 53 2.38 9.35 11.54
N LEU A 54 1.06 9.53 11.54
CA LEU A 54 0.36 10.31 12.56
C LEU A 54 0.53 9.70 13.96
N GLN A 55 0.38 8.37 14.10
CA GLN A 55 0.62 7.68 15.38
C GLN A 55 2.07 7.80 15.86
N LYS A 56 3.03 7.97 14.94
CA LYS A 56 4.44 8.25 15.25
C LYS A 56 4.71 9.71 15.61
N GLY A 57 3.69 10.57 15.63
CA GLY A 57 3.79 11.97 16.01
C GLY A 57 4.20 12.91 14.88
N HIS A 58 4.11 12.48 13.61
CA HIS A 58 4.37 13.35 12.48
C HIS A 58 3.11 14.14 12.07
N GLU A 59 3.32 15.40 11.73
CA GLU A 59 2.26 16.26 11.19
C GLU A 59 1.94 15.91 9.73
N LEU A 60 0.65 15.83 9.44
CA LEU A 60 0.13 15.50 8.11
C LEU A 60 -0.74 16.61 7.57
N TYR A 61 -0.64 16.87 6.27
CA TYR A 61 -1.52 17.80 5.60
C TYR A 61 -2.93 17.22 5.42
N VAL A 62 -3.02 15.99 4.90
CA VAL A 62 -4.30 15.32 4.67
C VAL A 62 -4.63 14.42 5.86
N GLN A 63 -5.34 14.97 6.85
CA GLN A 63 -5.79 14.24 8.02
C GLN A 63 -7.13 14.77 8.55
N LYS A 64 -7.70 14.04 9.52
CA LYS A 64 -8.80 14.54 10.35
C LYS A 64 -8.21 15.07 11.66
N ILE A 65 -8.72 16.20 12.15
CA ILE A 65 -8.40 16.72 13.48
C ILE A 65 -9.64 16.51 14.35
N ASP A 66 -9.49 15.82 15.48
CA ASP A 66 -10.58 15.46 16.41
C ASP A 66 -11.77 14.76 15.71
N GLY A 67 -11.48 13.93 14.71
CA GLY A 67 -12.49 13.20 13.93
C GLY A 67 -13.18 14.03 12.82
N THR A 68 -12.92 15.34 12.77
CA THR A 68 -13.48 16.26 11.78
C THR A 68 -12.54 16.44 10.59
N PRO A 69 -13.03 16.35 9.34
CA PRO A 69 -12.25 16.75 8.17
C PRO A 69 -11.87 18.23 8.24
N VAL A 70 -10.62 18.56 7.97
CA VAL A 70 -10.14 19.94 7.92
C VAL A 70 -9.89 20.39 6.49
N THR A 71 -10.10 21.67 6.24
CA THR A 71 -9.86 22.27 4.93
C THR A 71 -8.37 22.51 4.72
N SER A 72 -7.99 22.55 3.43
CA SER A 72 -6.67 23.02 2.99
C SER A 72 -6.32 24.38 3.61
N GLU A 73 -7.27 25.32 3.58
CA GLU A 73 -7.11 26.68 4.11
C GLU A 73 -6.76 26.67 5.60
N ASN A 74 -7.50 25.92 6.43
CA ASN A 74 -7.23 25.83 7.86
C ASN A 74 -5.84 25.24 8.16
N ARG A 75 -5.40 24.23 7.39
CA ARG A 75 -4.06 23.63 7.55
C ARG A 75 -2.95 24.63 7.20
N ILE A 76 -3.19 25.45 6.19
CA ILE A 76 -2.24 26.47 5.72
C ILE A 76 -2.19 27.67 6.67
N GLU A 77 -3.32 28.16 7.17
CA GLU A 77 -3.38 29.27 8.14
C GLU A 77 -2.62 28.92 9.44
N ALA A 78 -2.69 27.65 9.88
CA ALA A 78 -1.94 27.16 11.03
C ALA A 78 -0.41 27.27 10.88
N LEU A 79 0.11 27.38 9.65
CA LEU A 79 1.54 27.60 9.41
C LEU A 79 1.98 29.06 9.58
N GLY A 80 1.02 29.98 9.77
CA GLY A 80 1.23 31.43 9.85
C GLY A 80 1.39 32.09 8.47
N ASN A 81 1.39 33.44 8.44
CA ASN A 81 1.70 34.21 7.24
C ASN A 81 3.17 34.02 6.88
N LYS A 82 3.44 33.13 5.93
CA LYS A 82 4.77 32.88 5.37
C LYS A 82 4.81 33.33 3.92
N ASP A 83 5.91 33.95 3.52
CA ASP A 83 6.14 34.47 2.16
C ASP A 83 6.12 33.37 1.09
N ASP A 84 6.50 32.13 1.45
CA ASP A 84 6.42 30.95 0.60
C ASP A 84 5.68 29.82 1.31
N ILE A 85 4.39 29.70 1.00
CA ILE A 85 3.52 28.70 1.62
C ILE A 85 3.86 27.27 1.18
N VAL A 86 4.34 27.09 -0.06
CA VAL A 86 4.69 25.78 -0.60
C VAL A 86 5.90 25.22 0.13
N SER A 87 6.95 26.04 0.31
CA SER A 87 8.15 25.67 1.07
C SER A 87 7.81 25.41 2.55
N ALA A 88 6.93 26.22 3.14
CA ALA A 88 6.45 26.00 4.50
C ALA A 88 5.72 24.66 4.65
N ALA A 89 4.83 24.33 3.73
CA ALA A 89 4.04 23.10 3.74
C ALA A 89 4.93 21.85 3.55
N LYS A 90 5.90 21.89 2.63
CA LYS A 90 6.89 20.82 2.44
C LYS A 90 7.71 20.56 3.71
N LYS A 91 8.10 21.62 4.44
CA LYS A 91 8.83 21.48 5.71
C LYS A 91 7.95 20.91 6.82
N ALA A 92 6.70 21.36 6.91
CA ALA A 92 5.80 20.98 8.00
C ALA A 92 5.22 19.57 7.86
N PHE A 93 4.89 19.14 6.63
CA PHE A 93 4.06 17.95 6.42
C PHE A 93 4.80 16.85 5.67
N ILE A 94 4.98 15.70 6.32
CA ILE A 94 5.68 14.56 5.74
C ILE A 94 4.91 13.94 4.56
N ASP A 95 3.59 13.92 4.60
CA ASP A 95 2.78 13.37 3.51
C ASP A 95 2.80 14.22 2.24
N ILE A 96 3.07 15.53 2.34
CA ILE A 96 3.39 16.37 1.17
C ILE A 96 4.75 15.98 0.60
N ARG A 97 5.77 15.76 1.44
CA ARG A 97 7.09 15.33 0.96
C ARG A 97 7.08 13.96 0.30
N LEU A 98 6.22 13.05 0.77
CA LEU A 98 6.07 11.70 0.20
C LEU A 98 5.15 11.70 -1.02
N PHE A 99 3.90 12.12 -0.86
CA PHE A 99 2.81 11.89 -1.81
C PHE A 99 2.39 13.16 -2.58
N GLY A 100 2.81 14.32 -2.11
CA GLY A 100 2.33 15.60 -2.63
C GLY A 100 0.91 15.91 -2.17
N ALA A 101 0.43 17.09 -2.54
CA ALA A 101 -0.92 17.55 -2.26
C ALA A 101 -1.30 18.73 -3.15
N THR A 102 -2.60 18.95 -3.31
CA THR A 102 -3.13 20.21 -3.80
C THR A 102 -3.39 21.13 -2.61
N ILE A 103 -2.70 22.27 -2.58
CA ILE A 103 -2.95 23.36 -1.65
C ILE A 103 -3.96 24.28 -2.32
N ALA A 104 -5.19 24.23 -1.83
CA ALA A 104 -6.26 25.13 -2.23
C ALA A 104 -6.36 26.31 -1.26
N LYS A 105 -6.20 27.53 -1.79
CA LYS A 105 -6.41 28.78 -1.06
C LYS A 105 -7.08 29.75 -2.01
N LYS A 106 -8.01 30.56 -1.51
CA LYS A 106 -8.74 31.54 -2.31
C LYS A 106 -7.79 32.36 -3.22
N ASN A 107 -7.93 32.14 -4.54
CA ASN A 107 -7.15 32.75 -5.63
C ASN A 107 -5.64 32.40 -5.66
N ASP A 108 -5.18 31.39 -4.92
CA ASP A 108 -3.77 31.02 -4.82
C ASP A 108 -3.61 29.50 -4.64
N ASN A 109 -3.89 28.75 -5.71
CA ASN A 109 -3.87 27.29 -5.70
C ASN A 109 -2.51 26.77 -6.18
N HIS A 110 -1.90 25.86 -5.41
CA HIS A 110 -0.66 25.18 -5.77
C HIS A 110 -0.85 23.68 -5.80
N SER A 111 -0.30 23.01 -6.81
CA SER A 111 -0.27 21.56 -6.88
C SER A 111 1.16 21.06 -6.74
N ILE A 112 1.38 20.15 -5.79
CA ILE A 112 2.68 19.53 -5.52
C ILE A 112 2.55 18.06 -5.89
N THR A 113 3.35 17.60 -6.84
CA THR A 113 3.42 16.17 -7.17
C THR A 113 4.48 15.51 -6.30
N GLY A 114 4.07 14.53 -5.49
CA GLY A 114 5.01 13.80 -4.64
C GLY A 114 5.93 12.84 -5.39
N PRO A 115 7.12 12.54 -4.84
CA PRO A 115 8.04 11.56 -5.36
C PRO A 115 7.52 10.12 -5.30
N VAL A 116 6.71 9.77 -4.28
CA VAL A 116 6.20 8.41 -4.08
C VAL A 116 4.83 8.26 -4.73
N GLN A 117 4.75 7.43 -5.76
CA GLN A 117 3.51 7.13 -6.45
C GLN A 117 3.28 5.62 -6.46
N PHE A 118 2.06 5.22 -6.16
CA PHE A 118 1.60 3.83 -6.23
C PHE A 118 0.54 3.73 -7.31
N ASN A 119 0.51 2.60 -8.00
CA ASN A 119 -0.64 2.22 -8.82
C ASN A 119 -1.67 1.49 -7.95
N TRP A 120 -2.88 1.30 -8.47
CA TRP A 120 -3.89 0.43 -7.86
C TRP A 120 -3.32 -0.97 -7.66
N GLY A 121 -3.50 -1.54 -6.47
CA GLY A 121 -3.18 -2.92 -6.18
C GLY A 121 -4.28 -3.85 -6.68
N TYR A 122 -3.89 -5.07 -7.02
CA TYR A 122 -4.80 -6.12 -7.45
C TYR A 122 -4.37 -7.47 -6.87
N SER A 123 -5.33 -8.38 -6.69
CA SER A 123 -5.03 -9.74 -6.23
C SER A 123 -4.32 -10.57 -7.30
N LEU A 124 -3.34 -11.38 -6.88
CA LEU A 124 -2.65 -12.37 -7.72
C LEU A 124 -3.43 -13.68 -7.84
N ASN A 125 -4.48 -13.85 -7.04
CA ASN A 125 -5.47 -14.93 -7.13
C ASN A 125 -6.86 -14.36 -7.44
N PRO A 126 -7.73 -15.11 -8.13
CA PRO A 126 -9.16 -14.82 -8.14
C PRO A 126 -9.76 -15.02 -6.74
N VAL A 127 -10.79 -14.24 -6.41
CA VAL A 127 -11.30 -14.05 -5.04
C VAL A 127 -12.79 -14.32 -4.96
N LYS A 128 -13.22 -15.04 -3.91
CA LYS A 128 -14.63 -15.20 -3.55
C LYS A 128 -15.06 -14.11 -2.57
N LEU A 129 -16.20 -13.47 -2.85
CA LEU A 129 -16.88 -12.58 -1.91
C LEU A 129 -17.80 -13.38 -0.99
N LEU A 130 -17.77 -13.03 0.29
CA LEU A 130 -18.66 -13.53 1.33
C LEU A 130 -19.60 -12.40 1.72
N GLU A 131 -20.89 -12.68 1.67
CA GLU A 131 -21.97 -11.81 2.14
C GLU A 131 -22.55 -12.38 3.43
N SER A 132 -22.72 -11.54 4.45
CA SER A 132 -23.32 -11.93 5.72
C SER A 132 -24.19 -10.80 6.25
N SER A 133 -25.30 -11.16 6.89
CA SER A 133 -26.17 -10.19 7.57
C SER A 133 -25.66 -9.95 8.99
N ILE A 134 -25.61 -8.68 9.40
CA ILE A 134 -25.28 -8.26 10.77
C ILE A 134 -26.46 -7.51 11.38
N THR A 135 -26.71 -7.73 12.67
CA THR A 135 -27.77 -7.06 13.41
C THR A 135 -27.18 -6.08 14.43
N SER A 136 -27.84 -4.95 14.63
CA SER A 136 -27.53 -3.97 15.67
C SER A 136 -28.74 -3.81 16.59
N HIS A 137 -28.53 -3.74 17.91
CA HIS A 137 -29.62 -3.49 18.86
C HIS A 137 -30.16 -2.06 18.80
N PHE A 138 -29.50 -1.16 18.06
CA PHE A 138 -30.04 0.16 17.78
C PHE A 138 -31.19 0.05 16.77
N ALA A 139 -32.35 0.55 17.17
CA ALA A 139 -33.48 0.78 16.28
C ALA A 139 -33.08 1.79 15.19
N SER A 140 -33.44 1.50 13.94
CA SER A 140 -33.23 2.45 12.83
C SER A 140 -34.11 3.69 12.92
N ASP A 141 -35.20 3.62 13.68
CA ASP A 141 -36.13 4.72 13.92
C ASP A 141 -36.85 4.51 15.27
N ALA A 142 -37.33 5.58 15.91
CA ALA A 142 -37.94 5.52 17.25
C ALA A 142 -39.19 4.63 17.34
N LYS A 143 -39.77 4.25 16.19
CA LYS A 143 -40.94 3.37 16.06
C LYS A 143 -40.60 1.90 15.77
N ASN A 144 -39.34 1.58 15.44
CA ASN A 144 -38.92 0.21 15.12
C ASN A 144 -38.28 -0.44 16.35
N VAL A 145 -38.99 -1.37 17.00
CA VAL A 145 -38.46 -2.15 18.13
C VAL A 145 -37.49 -3.25 17.67
N GLN A 146 -37.52 -3.60 16.38
CA GLN A 146 -36.53 -4.50 15.75
C GLN A 146 -35.27 -3.71 15.40
N GLY A 147 -34.12 -4.26 15.82
CA GLY A 147 -32.80 -3.68 15.56
C GLY A 147 -32.46 -3.55 14.07
N ALA A 148 -31.57 -2.63 13.72
CA ALA A 148 -31.14 -2.42 12.34
C ALA A 148 -30.37 -3.63 11.78
N ILE A 149 -30.71 -4.08 10.58
CA ILE A 149 -29.99 -5.10 9.82
C ILE A 149 -29.06 -4.40 8.82
N GLY A 150 -27.77 -4.69 8.88
CA GLY A 150 -26.78 -4.29 7.89
C GLY A 150 -26.22 -5.49 7.15
N LYS A 151 -25.54 -5.22 6.03
CA LYS A 151 -24.79 -6.24 5.29
C LYS A 151 -23.29 -6.07 5.55
N ASP A 152 -22.59 -7.19 5.68
CA ASP A 152 -21.14 -7.25 5.83
C ASP A 152 -20.55 -8.04 4.65
N TYR A 153 -19.62 -7.40 3.95
CA TYR A 153 -19.00 -7.92 2.73
C TYR A 153 -17.52 -8.11 2.96
N ARG A 154 -17.03 -9.34 2.74
CA ARG A 154 -15.65 -9.72 2.98
C ARG A 154 -15.11 -10.52 1.80
N VAL A 155 -13.82 -10.37 1.51
CA VAL A 155 -13.12 -11.34 0.69
C VAL A 155 -12.83 -12.58 1.53
N GLN A 156 -12.96 -13.76 0.94
CA GLN A 156 -12.61 -15.00 1.61
C GLN A 156 -11.10 -15.08 1.83
N TYR A 157 -10.33 -14.90 0.74
CA TYR A 157 -8.89 -14.74 0.74
C TYR A 157 -8.46 -13.97 -0.51
N SER A 158 -7.56 -13.00 -0.35
CA SER A 158 -7.03 -12.18 -1.43
C SER A 158 -5.55 -11.90 -1.17
N PHE A 159 -4.68 -12.26 -2.12
CA PHE A 159 -3.25 -11.98 -2.05
C PHE A 159 -2.92 -10.83 -2.98
N ILE A 160 -2.74 -9.64 -2.43
CA ILE A 160 -2.79 -8.36 -3.16
C ILE A 160 -1.38 -7.85 -3.42
N ALA A 161 -1.11 -7.42 -4.66
CA ALA A 161 0.17 -6.86 -5.08
C ALA A 161 0.04 -5.40 -5.55
N PHE A 162 0.91 -4.56 -5.01
CA PHE A 162 1.08 -3.14 -5.34
C PHE A 162 2.42 -2.91 -6.04
N SER A 163 2.38 -1.99 -7.00
CA SER A 163 3.56 -1.44 -7.66
C SER A 163 3.67 0.04 -7.32
N GLY A 164 4.89 0.49 -7.06
CA GLY A 164 5.17 1.89 -6.78
C GLY A 164 6.51 2.35 -7.32
N VAL A 165 6.67 3.66 -7.40
CA VAL A 165 7.91 4.32 -7.81
C VAL A 165 8.23 5.45 -6.85
N ILE A 166 9.52 5.68 -6.64
CA ILE A 166 10.05 6.86 -5.97
C ILE A 166 10.90 7.61 -6.98
N SER A 167 10.54 8.85 -7.30
CA SER A 167 11.30 9.69 -8.22
C SER A 167 12.36 10.51 -7.47
N GLY A 168 13.63 10.30 -7.79
CA GLY A 168 14.75 11.08 -7.25
C GLY A 168 14.64 12.56 -7.61
N LYS A 169 14.25 12.90 -8.84
CA LYS A 169 14.08 14.30 -9.30
C LYS A 169 13.00 15.02 -8.47
N ARG A 170 11.83 14.40 -8.28
CA ARG A 170 10.75 14.98 -7.44
C ARG A 170 11.08 14.97 -5.95
N ALA A 171 11.92 14.03 -5.51
CA ALA A 171 12.38 13.99 -4.13
C ALA A 171 13.22 15.22 -3.79
N GLU A 172 14.07 15.68 -4.72
CA GLU A 172 14.79 16.95 -4.58
C GLU A 172 13.82 18.15 -4.52
N GLU A 173 12.80 18.19 -5.39
CA GLU A 173 11.81 19.29 -5.40
C GLU A 173 10.97 19.37 -4.13
N THR A 174 10.62 18.23 -3.55
CA THR A 174 9.79 18.14 -2.34
C THR A 174 10.60 18.18 -1.05
N GLY A 175 11.92 18.01 -1.12
CA GLY A 175 12.80 17.93 0.04
C GLY A 175 12.70 16.60 0.78
N LEU A 176 12.31 15.51 0.09
CA LEU A 176 12.21 14.19 0.69
C LEU A 176 13.58 13.73 1.23
N SER A 177 13.61 13.43 2.52
CA SER A 177 14.81 13.01 3.24
C SER A 177 14.98 11.49 3.24
N LYS A 178 16.13 11.02 3.71
CA LYS A 178 16.38 9.57 3.83
C LYS A 178 15.56 9.02 5.00
N GLU A 179 15.44 9.79 6.05
CA GLU A 179 14.66 9.53 7.25
C GLU A 179 13.16 9.39 6.92
N ASP A 180 12.63 10.23 6.00
CA ASP A 180 11.25 10.09 5.51
C ASP A 180 11.04 8.75 4.77
N LEU A 181 12.05 8.27 4.02
CA LEU A 181 11.98 6.97 3.36
C LEU A 181 12.10 5.81 4.34
N ASP A 182 12.93 5.93 5.37
CA ASP A 182 13.07 4.88 6.38
C ASP A 182 11.74 4.73 7.16
N LEU A 183 11.03 5.84 7.40
CA LEU A 183 9.67 5.83 7.95
C LEU A 183 8.64 5.24 6.98
N LEU A 184 8.75 5.52 5.68
CA LEU A 184 7.92 4.89 4.65
C LEU A 184 8.13 3.37 4.65
N ASP A 185 9.38 2.92 4.61
CA ASP A 185 9.77 1.51 4.60
C ASP A 185 9.21 0.80 5.86
N GLU A 186 9.34 1.42 7.04
CA GLU A 186 8.72 0.92 8.28
C GLU A 186 7.18 0.85 8.17
N ALA A 187 6.55 1.91 7.65
CA ALA A 187 5.10 1.98 7.50
C ALA A 187 4.55 0.89 6.57
N MET A 188 5.27 0.56 5.48
CA MET A 188 4.88 -0.50 4.55
C MET A 188 4.75 -1.86 5.24
N VAL A 189 5.51 -2.11 6.31
CA VAL A 189 5.47 -3.37 7.07
C VAL A 189 4.52 -3.28 8.27
N LYS A 190 4.43 -2.14 8.95
CA LYS A 190 3.77 -2.05 10.25
C LYS A 190 2.39 -1.38 10.23
N ALA A 191 2.07 -0.57 9.22
CA ALA A 191 0.87 0.25 9.24
C ALA A 191 -0.42 -0.58 9.24
N ILE A 192 -0.53 -1.58 8.37
CA ILE A 192 -1.76 -2.37 8.23
C ILE A 192 -2.10 -3.14 9.52
N PRO A 193 -1.17 -3.91 10.14
CA PRO A 193 -1.48 -4.64 11.37
C PRO A 193 -1.83 -3.74 12.55
N LEU A 194 -1.16 -2.59 12.69
CA LEU A 194 -1.35 -1.68 13.84
C LEU A 194 -2.61 -0.81 13.72
N LEU A 195 -3.17 -0.66 12.51
CA LEU A 195 -4.35 0.16 12.23
C LEU A 195 -5.60 -0.69 11.92
N ALA A 196 -5.61 -1.95 12.36
CA ALA A 196 -6.71 -2.86 12.11
C ALA A 196 -8.02 -2.35 12.77
N THR A 197 -9.08 -2.29 11.98
CA THR A 197 -10.45 -2.04 12.44
C THR A 197 -11.32 -3.28 12.22
N ARG A 198 -12.56 -3.31 12.73
CA ARG A 198 -13.45 -4.49 12.62
C ARG A 198 -13.56 -5.09 11.21
N SER A 199 -13.65 -4.24 10.18
CA SER A 199 -13.77 -4.70 8.79
C SER A 199 -12.42 -4.93 8.10
N LYS A 200 -11.32 -4.49 8.71
CA LYS A 200 -9.97 -4.46 8.13
C LYS A 200 -9.01 -5.46 8.79
N ILE A 201 -9.32 -5.94 9.99
CA ILE A 201 -8.59 -7.02 10.66
C ILE A 201 -8.58 -8.27 9.76
N GLY A 202 -7.41 -8.89 9.63
CA GLY A 202 -7.20 -10.01 8.69
C GLY A 202 -6.34 -9.65 7.47
N GLN A 203 -5.79 -8.43 7.40
CA GLN A 203 -4.76 -8.07 6.41
C GLN A 203 -3.36 -8.20 7.01
N THR A 204 -2.44 -8.88 6.33
CA THR A 204 -1.06 -9.10 6.82
C THR A 204 -0.04 -8.82 5.71
N PRO A 205 0.91 -7.89 5.92
CA PRO A 205 2.05 -7.69 5.01
C PRO A 205 2.88 -8.97 4.86
N ARG A 206 3.22 -9.37 3.63
CA ARG A 206 3.93 -10.62 3.33
C ARG A 206 5.28 -10.41 2.65
N LEU A 207 5.37 -9.43 1.76
CA LEU A 207 6.62 -9.11 1.06
C LEU A 207 6.64 -7.63 0.74
N TYR A 208 7.74 -6.97 1.08
CA TYR A 208 8.04 -5.61 0.64
C TYR A 208 9.43 -5.60 0.04
N MET A 209 9.59 -5.02 -1.14
CA MET A 209 10.88 -4.82 -1.79
C MET A 209 10.93 -3.43 -2.40
N ARG A 210 11.95 -2.66 -2.04
CA ARG A 210 12.30 -1.38 -2.65
C ARG A 210 13.66 -1.50 -3.30
N PHE A 211 13.65 -1.49 -4.63
CA PHE A 211 14.85 -1.53 -5.48
C PHE A 211 15.35 -0.11 -5.66
N GLU A 212 16.38 0.27 -4.90
CA GLU A 212 17.05 1.56 -5.05
C GLU A 212 18.00 1.51 -6.25
N LEU A 213 17.80 2.43 -7.19
CA LEU A 213 18.56 2.50 -8.44
C LEU A 213 19.81 3.36 -8.27
N LYS A 214 20.73 3.30 -9.23
CA LYS A 214 21.97 4.09 -9.17
C LYS A 214 21.81 5.55 -9.60
N ASP A 215 20.72 5.89 -10.28
CA ASP A 215 20.47 7.21 -10.86
C ASP A 215 19.02 7.68 -10.67
N SER A 216 18.66 8.81 -11.27
CA SER A 216 17.32 9.42 -11.21
C SER A 216 16.54 9.33 -12.54
N GLU A 217 16.99 8.52 -13.48
CA GLU A 217 16.47 8.44 -14.86
C GLU A 217 15.96 7.05 -15.21
N THR A 218 16.63 6.02 -14.72
CA THR A 218 16.25 4.63 -14.87
C THR A 218 14.94 4.37 -14.13
N VAL A 219 14.05 3.61 -14.78
CA VAL A 219 12.76 3.19 -14.23
C VAL A 219 12.60 1.70 -14.55
N LEU A 220 12.25 0.91 -13.54
CA LEU A 220 11.94 -0.50 -13.74
C LEU A 220 10.51 -0.67 -14.28
N LYS A 221 10.27 -1.77 -14.97
CA LYS A 221 8.93 -2.19 -15.38
C LYS A 221 8.08 -2.52 -14.15
N ASP A 222 6.78 -2.64 -14.35
CA ASP A 222 5.87 -3.09 -13.29
C ASP A 222 6.22 -4.53 -12.87
N LEU A 223 6.79 -4.66 -11.67
CA LEU A 223 7.33 -5.93 -11.15
C LEU A 223 6.25 -6.98 -10.91
N ARG A 224 4.98 -6.56 -10.79
CA ARG A 224 3.85 -7.48 -10.57
C ARG A 224 3.58 -8.38 -11.77
N ASN A 225 3.96 -7.95 -12.97
CA ASN A 225 3.80 -8.74 -14.19
C ASN A 225 4.68 -9.99 -14.24
N TYR A 226 5.64 -10.08 -13.31
CA TYR A 226 6.62 -11.15 -13.23
C TYR A 226 6.39 -12.08 -12.03
N LEU A 227 5.20 -12.00 -11.43
CA LEU A 227 4.79 -12.80 -10.29
C LEU A 227 3.69 -13.76 -10.71
N SER A 228 3.75 -14.97 -10.17
CA SER A 228 2.65 -15.93 -10.24
C SER A 228 2.53 -16.70 -8.94
N ILE A 229 1.41 -17.38 -8.74
CA ILE A 229 1.20 -18.26 -7.59
C ILE A 229 1.07 -19.71 -8.04
N ALA A 230 1.77 -20.60 -7.34
CA ALA A 230 1.65 -22.03 -7.52
C ALA A 230 0.86 -22.60 -6.32
N LYS A 231 -0.39 -23.00 -6.57
CA LYS A 231 -1.24 -23.66 -5.58
C LYS A 231 -0.65 -24.99 -5.13
N LYS A 232 -0.88 -25.36 -3.87
CA LYS A 232 -0.51 -26.67 -3.35
C LYS A 232 -1.43 -27.77 -3.87
N GLU A 233 -0.95 -29.01 -3.77
CA GLU A 233 -1.71 -30.21 -4.08
C GLU A 233 -3.00 -30.28 -3.24
N GLY A 234 -4.10 -30.71 -3.86
CA GLY A 234 -5.43 -30.77 -3.23
C GLY A 234 -6.31 -29.53 -3.42
N ILE A 235 -5.77 -28.42 -3.95
CA ILE A 235 -6.57 -27.25 -4.33
C ILE A 235 -6.93 -27.33 -5.81
N GLU A 236 -8.22 -27.38 -6.13
CA GLU A 236 -8.69 -27.45 -7.52
C GLU A 236 -8.75 -26.07 -8.17
N ASP A 237 -9.44 -25.10 -7.54
CA ASP A 237 -9.56 -23.71 -8.00
C ASP A 237 -8.72 -22.77 -7.12
N LEU A 238 -8.00 -21.81 -7.72
CA LEU A 238 -7.29 -20.75 -6.99
C LEU A 238 -8.23 -19.90 -6.13
N ARG A 239 -9.52 -19.82 -6.49
CA ARG A 239 -10.56 -19.19 -5.66
C ARG A 239 -10.79 -19.91 -4.34
N ASP A 240 -10.30 -21.15 -4.19
CA ASP A 240 -10.44 -21.95 -2.98
C ASP A 240 -9.33 -21.78 -1.95
N ILE A 241 -8.30 -20.99 -2.28
CA ILE A 241 -7.29 -20.58 -1.32
C ILE A 241 -7.95 -19.83 -0.15
N ARG A 242 -7.51 -20.14 1.06
CA ARG A 242 -7.94 -19.59 2.36
C ARG A 242 -6.78 -19.10 3.21
N ASN A 243 -5.55 -19.50 2.87
CA ASN A 243 -4.37 -19.25 3.68
C ASN A 243 -3.11 -19.01 2.83
N ILE A 244 -2.16 -18.24 3.36
CA ILE A 244 -0.85 -18.01 2.74
C ILE A 244 -0.08 -19.32 2.50
N ASN A 245 -0.27 -20.31 3.38
CA ASN A 245 0.41 -21.60 3.32
C ASN A 245 -0.18 -22.57 2.29
N GLU A 246 -1.22 -22.18 1.54
CA GLU A 246 -1.88 -23.01 0.53
C GLU A 246 -1.35 -22.79 -0.89
N PHE A 247 -0.40 -21.87 -1.06
CA PHE A 247 0.32 -21.67 -2.30
C PHE A 247 1.77 -21.29 -2.03
N SER A 248 2.53 -21.12 -3.10
CA SER A 248 3.85 -20.50 -3.10
C SER A 248 3.88 -19.37 -4.12
N LEU A 249 4.62 -18.31 -3.83
CA LEU A 249 4.87 -17.21 -4.74
C LEU A 249 6.05 -17.60 -5.64
N GLU A 250 5.77 -17.78 -6.92
CA GLU A 250 6.77 -18.09 -7.94
C GLU A 250 7.29 -16.78 -8.55
N ILE A 251 8.62 -16.59 -8.47
CA ILE A 251 9.28 -15.33 -8.85
C ILE A 251 10.37 -15.51 -9.92
N SER A 252 10.45 -16.64 -10.61
CA SER A 252 11.47 -16.89 -11.64
C SER A 252 11.56 -15.79 -12.68
N ASP A 253 10.42 -15.34 -13.21
CA ASP A 253 10.38 -14.28 -14.21
C ASP A 253 10.83 -12.94 -13.63
N LEU A 254 10.56 -12.69 -12.34
CA LEU A 254 11.02 -11.49 -11.66
C LEU A 254 12.54 -11.52 -11.52
N VAL A 255 13.11 -12.64 -11.08
CA VAL A 255 14.55 -12.82 -10.94
C VAL A 255 15.25 -12.68 -12.29
N ASN A 256 14.71 -13.30 -13.34
CA ASN A 256 15.23 -13.17 -14.70
C ASN A 256 15.25 -11.71 -15.13
N TYR A 257 14.16 -10.97 -14.92
CA TYR A 257 14.11 -9.54 -15.23
C TYR A 257 15.11 -8.73 -14.41
N ILE A 258 15.16 -8.90 -13.10
CA ILE A 258 16.06 -8.17 -12.20
C ILE A 258 17.52 -8.44 -12.54
N ASN A 259 17.88 -9.67 -12.92
CA ASN A 259 19.24 -10.01 -13.35
C ASN A 259 19.69 -9.23 -14.59
N THR A 260 18.76 -8.84 -15.49
CA THR A 260 19.09 -7.94 -16.61
C THR A 260 19.33 -6.49 -16.19
N GLN A 261 18.94 -6.14 -14.96
CA GLN A 261 18.99 -4.79 -14.40
C GLN A 261 20.00 -4.66 -13.26
N THR A 262 20.75 -5.70 -12.92
CA THR A 262 21.69 -5.73 -11.79
C THR A 262 22.67 -4.55 -11.81
N GLN A 263 23.19 -4.17 -12.98
CA GLN A 263 24.09 -3.02 -13.12
C GLN A 263 23.44 -1.68 -12.75
N ASN A 264 22.11 -1.57 -12.79
CA ASN A 264 21.34 -0.36 -12.50
C ASN A 264 20.84 -0.29 -11.05
N ILE A 265 20.87 -1.41 -10.32
CA ILE A 265 20.39 -1.52 -8.94
C ILE A 265 21.57 -1.33 -7.99
N ASP A 266 21.39 -0.47 -6.99
CA ASP A 266 22.40 -0.18 -5.96
C ASP A 266 22.15 -1.02 -4.70
N ASN A 267 20.88 -1.10 -4.28
CA ASN A 267 20.48 -1.78 -3.06
C ASN A 267 19.03 -2.27 -3.17
N VAL A 268 18.71 -3.38 -2.51
CA VAL A 268 17.33 -3.83 -2.31
C VAL A 268 17.02 -3.82 -0.82
N ILE A 269 16.12 -2.92 -0.44
CA ILE A 269 15.56 -2.89 0.90
C ILE A 269 14.35 -3.84 0.90
N TYR A 270 14.28 -4.77 1.84
CA TYR A 270 13.19 -5.75 1.84
C TYR A 270 12.72 -6.17 3.22
N PHE A 271 11.46 -6.59 3.26
CA PHE A 271 10.85 -7.37 4.33
C PHE A 271 10.22 -8.62 3.70
N HIS A 272 10.44 -9.77 4.32
CA HIS A 272 9.84 -11.04 3.91
C HIS A 272 9.29 -11.74 5.13
N ASP A 273 7.99 -12.00 5.10
CA ASP A 273 7.28 -12.76 6.12
C ASP A 273 7.57 -14.26 5.99
N GLU A 274 7.85 -14.91 7.12
CA GLU A 274 8.34 -16.29 7.15
C GLU A 274 7.31 -17.33 6.66
N ASP A 275 6.02 -17.02 6.78
CA ASP A 275 4.93 -17.87 6.28
C ASP A 275 4.84 -17.84 4.74
N LEU A 276 5.30 -16.76 4.08
CA LEU A 276 5.26 -16.68 2.63
C LEU A 276 6.34 -17.57 2.02
N CYS A 277 5.92 -18.69 1.42
CA CYS A 277 6.82 -19.56 0.66
C CYS A 277 7.12 -18.94 -0.71
N ILE A 278 8.40 -18.63 -0.97
CA ILE A 278 8.88 -18.12 -2.26
C ILE A 278 9.62 -19.23 -3.00
N THR A 279 9.31 -19.42 -4.28
CA THR A 279 9.94 -20.41 -5.15
C THR A 279 10.63 -19.78 -6.36
N LEU A 280 11.68 -20.44 -6.80
CA LEU A 280 12.42 -20.19 -8.02
C LEU A 280 12.47 -21.51 -8.81
N ASN A 281 11.80 -21.56 -9.95
CA ASN A 281 11.57 -22.75 -10.76
C ASN A 281 10.97 -23.91 -9.93
N GLY A 282 10.02 -23.59 -9.04
CA GLY A 282 9.39 -24.55 -8.13
C GLY A 282 10.23 -24.95 -6.90
N GLU A 283 11.49 -24.53 -6.80
CA GLU A 283 12.30 -24.78 -5.60
C GLU A 283 12.19 -23.65 -4.59
N LYS A 284 11.97 -23.96 -3.31
CA LYS A 284 11.98 -22.96 -2.24
C LYS A 284 13.37 -22.29 -2.14
N LYS A 285 13.40 -20.96 -2.11
CA LYS A 285 14.62 -20.17 -1.91
C LYS A 285 14.38 -19.01 -0.93
N SER A 286 15.46 -18.57 -0.27
CA SER A 286 15.44 -17.33 0.51
C SER A 286 15.68 -16.12 -0.39
N ILE A 287 15.22 -14.93 0.03
CA ILE A 287 15.48 -13.67 -0.70
C ILE A 287 16.99 -13.41 -0.78
N GLU A 288 17.71 -13.73 0.30
CA GLU A 288 19.15 -13.60 0.41
C GLU A 288 19.90 -14.45 -0.63
N ASP A 289 19.45 -15.68 -0.88
CA ASP A 289 20.02 -16.55 -1.91
C ASP A 289 19.69 -16.03 -3.32
N ILE A 290 18.43 -15.63 -3.53
CA ILE A 290 17.89 -15.18 -4.82
C ILE A 290 18.65 -13.94 -5.33
N PHE A 291 18.92 -12.98 -4.45
CA PHE A 291 19.56 -11.71 -4.81
C PHE A 291 20.99 -11.58 -4.25
N SER A 292 21.70 -12.69 -4.07
CA SER A 292 23.06 -12.74 -3.51
C SER A 292 24.10 -11.86 -4.24
N GLY A 293 23.88 -11.53 -5.51
CA GLY A 293 24.71 -10.62 -6.30
C GLY A 293 24.41 -9.13 -6.15
N ILE A 294 23.41 -8.76 -5.34
CA ILE A 294 22.96 -7.39 -5.11
C ILE A 294 23.10 -7.08 -3.62
N ARG A 295 23.41 -5.82 -3.28
CA ARG A 295 23.39 -5.39 -1.89
C ARG A 295 21.97 -5.48 -1.33
N LEU A 296 21.82 -6.13 -0.18
CA LEU A 296 20.54 -6.30 0.49
C LEU A 296 20.51 -5.57 1.84
N THR A 297 19.37 -4.98 2.17
CA THR A 297 19.08 -4.38 3.48
C THR A 297 17.74 -4.94 3.99
N LYS A 298 17.79 -5.79 5.01
CA LYS A 298 16.59 -6.37 5.62
C LYS A 298 15.99 -5.38 6.64
N LEU A 299 14.67 -5.24 6.63
CA LEU A 299 13.88 -4.44 7.59
C LEU A 299 13.48 -5.25 8.83
#